data_AF-A0A1B7W3H0-F1
#
_entry.id   AF-A0A1B7W3H0-F1
#
_cell.length_a   1.000
_cell.length_b   1.000
_cell.length_c   1.000
_cell.angle_alpha   90.00
_cell.angle_beta   90.00
_cell.angle_gamma   90.00
#
_symmetry.space_group_name_H-M   'P 1'
#
loop_
_entity.id
_entity.type
_entity.pdbx_description
1 polymer ?
#
loop_
_entity_poly.entity_id
_entity_poly.type
_entity_poly.pdbx_seq_one_letter_code
_entity_poly.pdbx_strand_id
1 'polypeptide(L)' 'MNHKVFYLDGKKINSKQTFLTQAAEAMEFPPYFGANWDAFDECITDLTWCPAQRYVILYDHADIFAQAE' A
#
# COMPACT_ATOMS: atom_id res chain seq x y z
N MET A 1 -20.44 11.44 0.86
CA MET A 1 -19.36 11.41 -0.14
C MET A 1 -18.47 10.22 0.16
N ASN A 2 -18.29 9.30 -0.79
CA ASN A 2 -17.62 8.02 -0.57
C ASN A 2 -16.09 8.20 -0.63
N HIS A 3 -15.39 7.90 0.47
CA HIS A 3 -13.93 7.87 0.52
C HIS A 3 -13.53 6.42 0.76
N LYS A 4 -12.47 5.95 0.11
CA LYS A 4 -11.84 4.69 0.50
C LYS A 4 -10.62 4.98 1.35
N VAL A 5 -10.57 4.32 2.51
CA VAL A 5 -9.47 4.44 3.46
C VAL A 5 -8.77 3.09 3.48
N PHE A 6 -7.47 3.11 3.24
CA PHE A 6 -6.59 1.95 3.35
C PHE A 6 -5.73 2.10 4.60
N TYR A 7 -5.51 0.99 5.30
CA TYR A 7 -4.73 0.97 6.54
C TYR A 7 -3.52 0.05 6.37
N LEU A 8 -2.33 0.59 6.61
CA LEU A 8 -1.09 -0.16 6.67
C LEU A 8 -0.65 -0.28 8.13
N ASP A 9 -0.63 -1.50 8.63
CA ASP A 9 -0.13 -1.83 9.96
C ASP A 9 1.41 -1.90 9.94
N GLY A 10 2.08 -0.79 10.25
CA GLY A 10 3.54 -0.72 10.22
C GLY A 10 4.25 -1.66 11.18
N LYS A 11 3.56 -2.21 12.19
CA LYS A 11 4.13 -3.27 13.05
C LYS A 11 4.45 -4.54 12.27
N LYS A 12 3.81 -4.75 11.11
CA LYS A 12 4.05 -5.88 10.21
C LYS A 12 5.01 -5.53 9.07
N ILE A 13 5.52 -4.30 9.01
CA ILE A 13 6.34 -3.79 7.91
C ILE A 13 7.72 -3.44 8.45
N ASN A 14 8.68 -4.33 8.21
CA ASN A 14 10.08 -4.19 8.68
C ASN A 14 11.11 -4.35 7.57
N SER A 15 10.66 -4.42 6.31
CA SER A 15 11.49 -4.55 5.11
C SER A 15 10.70 -4.14 3.87
N LYS A 16 11.41 -3.85 2.78
CA LYS A 16 10.81 -3.60 1.46
C LYS A 16 9.82 -4.70 1.06
N GLN A 17 10.19 -5.97 1.26
CA GLN A 17 9.34 -7.10 0.89
C GLN A 17 8.03 -7.08 1.69
N THR A 18 8.10 -6.89 3.01
CA THR A 18 6.90 -6.81 3.85
C THR A 18 6.05 -5.57 3.52
N PHE A 19 6.67 -4.44 3.17
CA PHE A 19 5.94 -3.24 2.74
C PHE A 19 5.11 -3.54 1.49
N LEU A 20 5.75 -4.09 0.46
CA LEU A 20 5.08 -4.35 -0.82
C LEU A 20 3.95 -5.39 -0.67
N THR A 21 4.16 -6.43 0.16
CA THR A 21 3.12 -7.41 0.47
C THR A 21 1.96 -6.79 1.24
N GLN A 22 2.22 -6.06 2.34
CA GLN A 22 1.15 -5.45 3.15
C GLN A 22 0.40 -4.36 2.39
N ALA A 23 1.08 -3.58 1.55
CA ALA A 23 0.44 -2.59 0.68
C ALA A 23 -0.49 -3.24 -0.34
N ALA A 24 -0.03 -4.29 -1.03
CA ALA A 24 -0.84 -5.00 -2.00
C ALA A 24 -2.10 -5.63 -1.37
N GLU A 25 -1.96 -6.23 -0.18
CA GLU A 25 -3.09 -6.79 0.56
C GLU A 25 -4.08 -5.70 1.00
N ALA A 26 -3.59 -4.63 1.64
CA ALA A 26 -4.45 -3.59 2.21
C ALA A 26 -5.15 -2.74 1.14
N MET A 27 -4.49 -2.49 0.01
CA MET A 27 -5.00 -1.68 -1.09
C MET A 27 -5.69 -2.50 -2.19
N GLU A 28 -5.85 -3.82 -1.97
CA GLU A 28 -6.48 -4.75 -2.90
C GLU A 28 -5.84 -4.71 -4.29
N PHE A 29 -4.50 -4.66 -4.37
CA PHE A 29 -3.79 -4.56 -5.64
C PHE A 29 -4.14 -5.74 -6.56
N PRO A 30 -4.15 -5.54 -7.90
CA PRO A 30 -4.52 -6.58 -8.84
C PRO A 30 -3.56 -7.78 -8.83
N PRO A 31 -4.00 -8.96 -9.32
CA PRO A 31 -3.17 -10.18 -9.35
C PRO A 31 -1.88 -10.07 -10.17
N TYR A 32 -1.77 -9.07 -11.04
CA TYR A 32 -0.58 -8.82 -11.85
C TYR A 32 0.50 -8.01 -11.12
N PHE A 33 0.30 -7.63 -9.86
CA PHE A 33 1.23 -6.83 -9.09
C PHE A 33 2.64 -7.46 -9.04
N GLY A 34 3.64 -6.74 -9.55
CA GLY A 34 5.01 -7.22 -9.74
C GLY A 34 5.90 -7.24 -8.49
N ALA A 35 5.37 -6.93 -7.30
CA ALA A 35 6.10 -6.93 -6.02
C ALA A 35 7.44 -6.18 -6.05
N ASN A 36 7.48 -5.02 -6.70
CA ASN A 36 8.63 -4.11 -6.74
C ASN A 36 8.17 -2.65 -6.69
N TRP A 37 9.12 -1.70 -6.64
CA TRP A 37 8.78 -0.27 -6.48
C TRP A 37 8.09 0.33 -7.70
N ASP A 38 8.48 -0.08 -8.90
CA ASP A 38 7.87 0.40 -10.14
C ASP A 38 6.41 -0.08 -10.23
N ALA A 39 6.16 -1.36 -9.94
CA ALA A 39 4.79 -1.91 -9.87
C ALA A 39 3.95 -1.27 -8.75
N PHE A 40 4.58 -0.84 -7.66
CA PHE A 40 3.88 -0.11 -6.59
C PHE A 40 3.47 1.28 -7.06
N ASP A 41 4.37 2.02 -7.72
CA ASP A 41 4.08 3.33 -8.30
C ASP A 41 2.94 3.26 -9.32
N GLU A 42 2.96 2.25 -10.20
CA GLU A 42 1.86 1.97 -11.13
C GLU A 42 0.53 1.76 -10.39
N CYS A 43 0.52 0.97 -9.32
CA CYS A 43 -0.71 0.64 -8.61
C CYS A 43 -1.25 1.79 -7.73
N ILE A 44 -0.41 2.70 -7.23
CA ILE A 44 -0.93 3.85 -6.47
C ILE A 44 -1.38 5.01 -7.37
N THR A 45 -0.95 5.01 -8.65
CA THR A 45 -1.31 6.04 -9.64
C THR A 45 -2.49 5.62 -10.53
N ASP A 46 -2.71 4.31 -10.72
CA ASP A 46 -3.92 3.74 -11.32
C ASP A 46 -4.70 2.97 -10.24
N LEU A 47 -5.89 3.46 -9.84
CA LEU A 47 -6.76 2.81 -8.86
C LEU A 47 -8.08 2.32 -9.49
N THR A 48 -8.06 1.99 -10.78
CA THR A 48 -9.28 1.67 -11.55
C THR A 48 -10.04 0.43 -11.07
N TRP A 49 -9.38 -0.53 -10.43
CA TRP A 49 -10.05 -1.70 -9.82
C TRP A 49 -10.89 -1.34 -8.59
N CYS A 50 -10.70 -0.13 -8.04
CA CYS A 50 -11.24 0.26 -6.76
C CYS A 50 -11.74 1.73 -6.77
N PRO A 51 -12.77 2.07 -7.55
CA PRO A 51 -13.17 3.45 -7.75
C PRO A 51 -13.78 4.12 -6.50
N ALA A 52 -13.24 5.28 -6.12
CA ALA A 52 -13.77 6.17 -5.09
C ALA A 52 -13.60 7.65 -5.47
N GLN A 53 -14.31 8.55 -4.78
CA GLN A 53 -14.14 10.00 -5.01
C GLN A 53 -12.82 10.53 -4.45
N ARG A 54 -12.35 9.93 -3.35
CA ARG A 54 -11.12 10.30 -2.64
C ARG A 54 -10.54 9.06 -1.97
N TYR A 55 -9.22 9.05 -1.84
CA TYR A 55 -8.45 7.98 -1.23
C TYR A 55 -7.63 8.53 -0.07
N VAL A 56 -7.54 7.75 1.00
CA VAL A 56 -6.71 8.05 2.17
C VAL A 56 -5.92 6.78 2.51
N ILE A 57 -4.62 6.93 2.74
CA ILE A 57 -3.77 5.86 3.27
C ILE A 57 -3.36 6.28 4.67
N LEU A 58 -3.74 5.48 5.67
CA LEU A 58 -3.23 5.59 7.02
C LEU A 58 -2.10 4.57 7.19
N TYR A 59 -0.87 5.07 7.24
CA TYR A 59 0.29 4.25 7.56
C TYR A 59 0.69 4.52 9.02
N ASP A 60 0.29 3.63 9.91
CA ASP A 60 0.66 3.69 11.32
C ASP A 60 2.03 3.02 11.55
N HIS A 61 2.79 3.46 12.56
CA HIS A 61 4.12 2.93 12.91
C HIS A 61 5.12 2.87 11.73
N ALA A 62 5.08 3.86 10.84
CA ALA A 62 5.98 3.94 9.68
C ALA A 62 7.47 4.07 10.06
N ASP A 63 7.76 4.47 11.29
CA ASP A 63 9.10 4.59 11.85
C ASP A 63 9.86 3.26 11.86
N ILE A 64 9.16 2.13 11.97
CA ILE A 64 9.78 0.79 11.94
C ILE A 64 10.44 0.54 10.59
N PHE A 65 9.74 0.81 9.50
CA PHE A 65 10.30 0.64 8.17
C PHE A 65 11.35 1.70 7.85
N ALA A 66 11.16 2.94 8.31
CA ALA A 66 12.13 4.01 8.12
C ALA A 66 13.50 3.72 8.78
N GLN A 67 13.54 2.80 9.75
CA GLN A 67 14.75 2.34 10.45
C GLN A 67 15.25 0.98 9.96
N ALA A 68 14.56 0.35 9.00
CA ALA A 68 15.00 -0.92 8.44
C ALA A 68 16.28 -0.74 7.61
N GLU A 69 17.21 -1.68 7.74
CA GLU A 69 18.47 -1.73 6.97
C GLU A 69 18.25 -1.97 5.47
#